data_AF-A0A3M1TP43-F1
#
_entry.id   AF-A0A3M1TP43-F1
#
_cell.length_a   1.000
_cell.length_b   1.000
_cell.length_c   1.000
_cell.angle_alpha   90.00
_cell.angle_beta   90.00
_cell.angle_gamma   90.00
#
_symmetry.space_group_name_H-M   'P 1'
#
loop_
_entity.id
_entity.type
_entity.pdbx_description
1 polymer ?
#
loop_
_entity_poly.entity_id
_entity_poly.type
_entity_poly.pdbx_seq_one_letter_code
_entity_poly.pdbx_strand_id
1 'polypeptide(L)'
;MVIVYGTGYYGRVQAIPGVGYVATRFAHIYYVPLLPLQSYLVVRESWWAPKEGVKIGPSLLSVFVAWLRAAMVIAGLALYFGLISHRLEPALVGGGLFLLAGLLLGSYKLPGIGRASFRRACKLVERAGLGPRALVAVGLAYGELTPEEASARLLLLEDRGSAPADASDDACDLPARPFVLDGQPLPTRTAGAIKFACPHCRRVSKVTVELRGRVGRCTDCRQLLRVPAPPERARQAA
;
A
#
# COMPACT_ATOMS: atom_id res chain seq x y z
N MET A 1 -13.21 -18.48 -26.87
CA MET A 1 -13.39 -18.21 -25.43
C MET A 1 -12.38 -17.17 -25.00
N VAL A 2 -12.82 -16.04 -24.42
CA VAL A 2 -11.91 -15.02 -23.86
C VAL A 2 -11.73 -15.32 -22.38
N ILE A 3 -10.56 -15.80 -21.99
CA ILE A 3 -10.20 -16.01 -20.57
C ILE A 3 -9.66 -14.69 -20.02
N VAL A 4 -10.39 -14.08 -19.08
CA VAL A 4 -9.95 -12.86 -18.41
C VAL A 4 -9.13 -13.25 -17.18
N TYR A 5 -7.82 -13.11 -17.26
CA TYR A 5 -6.88 -13.34 -16.16
C TYR A 5 -6.14 -12.05 -15.79
N GLY A 6 -5.72 -11.94 -14.54
CA GLY A 6 -5.00 -10.76 -14.06
C GLY A 6 -4.64 -10.82 -12.59
N THR A 7 -4.19 -9.68 -12.07
CA THR A 7 -3.98 -9.50 -10.64
C THR A 7 -4.81 -8.35 -10.10
N GLY A 8 -5.42 -8.54 -8.94
CA GLY A 8 -6.26 -7.54 -8.29
C GLY A 8 -6.11 -7.57 -6.78
N TYR A 9 -6.55 -6.51 -6.10
CA TYR A 9 -6.56 -6.44 -4.64
C TYR A 9 -7.91 -6.95 -4.11
N TYR A 10 -7.87 -8.01 -3.31
CA TYR A 10 -9.02 -8.66 -2.70
C TYR A 10 -8.89 -8.72 -1.18
N GLY A 11 -10.00 -9.04 -0.52
CA GLY A 11 -10.00 -9.26 0.93
C GLY A 11 -9.68 -8.00 1.72
N ARG A 12 -10.40 -6.90 1.44
CA ARG A 12 -10.26 -5.66 2.19
C ARG A 12 -10.58 -5.90 3.66
N VAL A 13 -9.59 -5.68 4.52
CA VAL A 13 -9.69 -5.82 5.98
C VAL A 13 -8.92 -4.68 6.65
N GLN A 14 -9.18 -4.47 7.95
CA GLN A 14 -8.43 -3.56 8.80
C GLN A 14 -8.33 -2.15 8.20
N ALA A 15 -9.46 -1.56 7.80
CA ALA A 15 -9.49 -0.19 7.32
C ALA A 15 -9.03 0.77 8.43
N ILE A 16 -8.16 1.70 8.05
CA ILE A 16 -7.62 2.79 8.86
C ILE A 16 -8.22 4.08 8.27
N PRO A 17 -9.18 4.73 8.96
CA PRO A 17 -9.84 5.89 8.41
C PRO A 17 -8.83 7.00 8.08
N GLY A 18 -8.97 7.62 6.90
CA GLY A 18 -8.08 8.67 6.43
C GLY A 18 -6.70 8.20 5.93
N VAL A 19 -6.32 6.93 6.13
CA VAL A 19 -5.01 6.41 5.72
C VAL A 19 -5.12 5.33 4.65
N GLY A 20 -5.99 4.34 4.81
CA GLY A 20 -6.05 3.22 3.85
C GLY A 20 -6.65 1.95 4.40
N TYR A 21 -6.39 0.81 3.75
CA TYR A 21 -6.81 -0.51 4.23
C TYR A 21 -5.82 -1.60 3.83
N VAL A 22 -5.88 -2.74 4.51
CA VAL A 22 -5.08 -3.90 4.16
C VAL A 22 -5.83 -4.77 3.14
N ALA A 23 -5.16 -5.12 2.05
CA ALA A 23 -5.68 -6.08 1.08
C ALA A 23 -4.57 -6.94 0.50
N THR A 24 -4.91 -8.14 0.06
CA THR A 24 -3.97 -9.03 -0.62
C THR A 24 -4.16 -8.96 -2.11
N ARG A 25 -3.05 -8.84 -2.83
CA ARG A 25 -3.03 -8.96 -4.28
C ARG A 25 -3.12 -10.45 -4.64
N PHE A 26 -4.15 -10.82 -5.40
CA PHE A 26 -4.35 -12.19 -5.89
C PHE A 26 -4.17 -12.26 -7.39
N ALA A 27 -3.68 -13.39 -7.88
CA ALA A 27 -3.96 -13.83 -9.24
C ALA A 27 -5.41 -14.31 -9.31
N HIS A 28 -6.14 -13.88 -10.34
CA HIS A 28 -7.54 -14.24 -10.52
C HIS A 28 -7.85 -14.65 -11.96
N ILE A 29 -8.88 -15.49 -12.11
CA ILE A 29 -9.52 -15.82 -13.39
C ILE A 29 -11.00 -15.48 -13.24
N TYR A 30 -11.57 -14.70 -14.17
CA TYR A 30 -12.95 -14.21 -14.09
C TYR A 30 -13.31 -13.65 -12.70
N TYR A 31 -12.42 -12.84 -12.14
CA TYR A 31 -12.56 -12.20 -10.82
C TYR A 31 -12.55 -13.15 -9.60
N VAL A 32 -12.41 -14.47 -9.79
CA VAL A 32 -12.27 -15.44 -8.70
C VAL A 32 -10.81 -15.43 -8.19
N PRO A 33 -10.55 -15.05 -6.93
CA PRO A 33 -9.19 -15.01 -6.38
C PRO A 33 -8.65 -16.42 -6.16
N LEU A 34 -7.61 -16.81 -6.90
CA LEU A 34 -7.04 -18.15 -6.85
C LEU A 34 -5.83 -18.22 -5.91
N LEU A 35 -4.78 -17.46 -6.22
CA LEU A 35 -3.49 -17.54 -5.54
C LEU A 35 -3.13 -16.19 -4.89
N PRO A 36 -2.92 -16.13 -3.57
CA PRO A 36 -2.44 -14.93 -2.91
C PRO A 36 -0.98 -14.67 -3.27
N LEU A 37 -0.66 -13.45 -3.68
CA LEU A 37 0.70 -13.07 -4.08
C LEU A 37 1.41 -12.29 -2.97
N GLN A 38 0.80 -11.20 -2.50
CA GLN A 38 1.42 -10.32 -1.49
C GLN A 38 0.34 -9.44 -0.84
N SER A 39 0.46 -9.16 0.46
CA SER A 39 -0.39 -8.20 1.16
C SER A 39 0.16 -6.78 1.08
N TYR A 40 -0.74 -5.80 0.96
CA TYR A 40 -0.42 -4.39 0.84
C TYR A 40 -1.28 -3.55 1.79
N LEU A 41 -0.72 -2.47 2.31
CA LEU A 41 -1.47 -1.34 2.83
C LEU A 41 -1.76 -0.39 1.66
N VAL A 42 -3.00 -0.39 1.18
CA VAL A 42 -3.45 0.44 0.07
C VAL A 42 -3.80 1.83 0.61
N VAL A 43 -2.99 2.83 0.28
CA VAL A 43 -3.10 4.19 0.84
C VAL A 43 -3.98 5.09 -0.03
N ARG A 44 -3.93 4.88 -1.35
CA ARG A 44 -4.67 5.71 -2.31
C ARG A 44 -5.54 4.85 -3.21
N GLU A 45 -6.85 5.04 -3.10
CA GLU A 45 -7.80 4.52 -4.07
C GLU A 45 -8.10 5.60 -5.10
N SER A 46 -7.50 5.46 -6.29
CA SER A 46 -7.95 6.18 -7.47
C SER A 46 -8.72 5.23 -8.37
N TRP A 47 -9.85 5.68 -8.91
CA TRP A 47 -10.66 4.88 -9.84
C TRP A 47 -9.96 4.67 -11.20
N TRP A 48 -9.13 5.64 -11.62
CA TRP A 48 -8.44 5.62 -12.92
C TRP A 48 -6.93 5.34 -12.83
N ALA A 49 -6.30 5.62 -11.68
CA ALA A 49 -4.87 5.40 -11.51
C ALA A 49 -4.59 4.04 -10.85
N PRO A 50 -3.41 3.45 -11.10
CA PRO A 50 -2.98 2.22 -10.43
C PRO A 50 -3.04 2.39 -8.92
N LYS A 51 -3.57 1.39 -8.21
CA LYS A 51 -3.62 1.42 -6.74
C LYS A 51 -2.19 1.41 -6.19
N GLU A 52 -1.82 2.52 -5.55
CA GLU A 52 -0.57 2.64 -4.81
C GLU A 52 -0.74 1.98 -3.43
N GLY A 53 0.12 1.01 -3.16
CA GLY A 53 0.13 0.29 -1.90
C GLY A 53 1.54 0.00 -1.42
N VAL A 54 1.75 0.08 -0.12
CA VAL A 54 3.01 -0.31 0.52
C VAL A 54 2.97 -1.79 0.84
N LYS A 55 4.00 -2.54 0.43
CA LYS A 55 4.11 -3.96 0.74
C LYS A 55 4.19 -4.15 2.26
N ILE A 56 3.38 -5.08 2.77
CA ILE A 56 3.46 -5.51 4.15
C ILE A 56 3.66 -7.03 4.20
N GLY A 57 3.96 -7.56 5.38
CA GLY A 57 3.98 -9.00 5.62
C GLY A 57 2.61 -9.64 5.33
N PRO A 58 2.58 -10.96 5.07
CA PRO A 58 1.36 -11.66 4.71
C PRO A 58 0.27 -11.50 5.77
N SER A 59 -0.95 -11.16 5.34
CA SER A 59 -2.13 -11.01 6.20
C SER A 59 -3.14 -12.12 5.94
N LEU A 60 -3.07 -13.20 6.73
CA LEU A 60 -3.96 -14.35 6.61
C LEU A 60 -5.44 -13.96 6.68
N LEU A 61 -5.78 -12.96 7.50
CA LEU A 61 -7.14 -12.46 7.61
C LEU A 61 -7.67 -11.92 6.27
N SER A 62 -6.85 -11.16 5.54
CA SER A 62 -7.25 -10.65 4.21
C SER A 62 -7.43 -11.78 3.20
N VAL A 63 -6.58 -12.82 3.27
CA VAL A 63 -6.66 -13.98 2.37
C VAL A 63 -7.94 -14.76 2.63
N PHE A 64 -8.22 -15.05 3.89
CA PHE A 64 -9.42 -15.74 4.32
C PHE A 64 -10.69 -14.99 3.92
N VAL A 65 -10.75 -13.67 4.16
CA VAL A 65 -11.90 -12.84 3.78
C VAL A 65 -12.10 -12.79 2.26
N ALA A 66 -11.03 -12.78 1.47
CA ALA A 66 -11.13 -12.86 0.01
C ALA A 66 -11.79 -14.17 -0.44
N TRP A 67 -11.30 -15.31 0.06
CA TRP A 67 -11.84 -16.63 -0.28
C TRP A 67 -13.24 -16.86 0.26
N LEU A 68 -13.54 -16.41 1.48
CA LEU A 68 -14.88 -16.50 2.05
C LEU A 68 -15.90 -15.77 1.16
N ARG A 69 -15.60 -14.54 0.74
CA ARG A 69 -16.49 -13.78 -0.17
C ARG A 69 -16.62 -14.45 -1.54
N ALA A 70 -15.53 -14.99 -2.08
CA ALA A 70 -15.58 -15.73 -3.33
C ALA A 70 -16.46 -16.99 -3.20
N ALA A 71 -16.30 -17.76 -2.12
CA ALA A 71 -17.11 -18.93 -1.82
C ALA A 71 -18.59 -18.57 -1.68
N MET A 72 -18.93 -17.46 -1.02
CA MET A 72 -20.31 -16.97 -0.93
C MET A 72 -20.91 -16.66 -2.30
N VAL A 73 -20.17 -16.01 -3.19
CA VAL A 73 -20.63 -15.73 -4.57
C VAL A 73 -20.84 -17.03 -5.34
N ILE A 74 -19.90 -17.97 -5.27
CA ILE A 74 -20.01 -19.27 -5.95
C ILE A 74 -21.20 -20.06 -5.40
N ALA A 75 -21.37 -20.14 -4.08
CA ALA A 75 -22.50 -20.80 -3.44
C ALA A 75 -23.83 -20.16 -3.85
N GLY A 76 -23.87 -18.82 -3.98
CA GLY A 76 -25.02 -18.09 -4.48
C GLY A 76 -25.41 -18.45 -5.91
N LEU A 77 -24.42 -18.50 -6.80
CA LEU A 77 -24.65 -18.90 -8.18
C LEU A 77 -25.13 -20.35 -8.26
N ALA A 78 -24.48 -21.26 -7.52
CA ALA A 78 -24.89 -22.66 -7.47
C ALA A 78 -26.32 -22.83 -6.93
N LEU A 79 -26.65 -22.12 -5.84
CA LEU A 79 -28.00 -22.08 -5.30
C LEU A 79 -28.98 -21.55 -6.34
N TYR A 80 -28.69 -20.41 -6.97
CA TYR A 80 -29.54 -19.82 -8.00
C TYR A 80 -29.85 -20.79 -9.15
N PHE A 81 -28.83 -21.43 -9.72
CA PHE A 81 -29.02 -22.41 -10.80
C PHE A 81 -29.77 -23.66 -10.32
N GLY A 82 -29.48 -24.14 -9.10
CA GLY A 82 -30.20 -25.24 -8.48
C GLY A 82 -31.68 -24.94 -8.31
N LEU A 83 -32.03 -23.77 -7.77
CA LEU A 83 -33.42 -23.37 -7.57
C LEU A 83 -34.17 -23.23 -8.91
N ILE A 84 -33.52 -22.71 -9.95
CA ILE A 84 -34.09 -22.65 -11.31
C ILE A 84 -34.32 -24.05 -11.87
N SER A 85 -33.37 -24.96 -11.73
CA SER A 85 -33.51 -26.34 -12.23
C SER A 85 -34.67 -27.09 -11.58
N HIS A 86 -34.96 -26.80 -10.32
CA HIS A 86 -36.09 -27.38 -9.58
C HIS A 86 -37.41 -26.63 -9.78
N ARG A 87 -37.47 -25.61 -10.64
CA ARG A 87 -38.67 -24.79 -10.93
C ARG A 87 -39.36 -24.25 -9.68
N LEU A 88 -38.57 -23.84 -8.68
CA LEU A 88 -39.10 -23.23 -7.46
C LEU A 88 -39.72 -21.87 -7.77
N GLU A 89 -40.64 -21.44 -6.90
CA GLU A 89 -41.31 -20.15 -7.07
C GLU A 89 -40.30 -19.00 -7.11
N PRO A 90 -40.49 -18.01 -8.00
CA PRO A 90 -39.54 -16.91 -8.18
C PRO A 90 -39.34 -16.09 -6.90
N ALA A 91 -40.34 -16.05 -6.02
CA ALA A 91 -40.25 -15.39 -4.71
C ALA A 91 -39.18 -16.03 -3.80
N LEU A 92 -39.10 -17.37 -3.77
CA LEU A 92 -38.08 -18.11 -2.99
C LEU A 92 -36.68 -17.86 -3.55
N VAL A 93 -36.54 -17.86 -4.88
CA VAL A 93 -35.26 -17.56 -5.55
C VAL A 93 -34.81 -16.13 -5.24
N GLY A 94 -35.72 -15.17 -5.38
CA GLY A 94 -35.45 -13.77 -5.06
C GLY A 94 -35.06 -13.56 -3.60
N GLY A 95 -35.79 -14.17 -2.67
CA GLY A 95 -35.49 -14.11 -1.23
C GLY A 95 -34.11 -14.68 -0.88
N GLY A 96 -33.75 -15.84 -1.46
CA GLY A 96 -32.44 -16.45 -1.26
C GLY A 96 -31.28 -15.59 -1.77
N LEU A 97 -31.42 -15.01 -2.97
CA LEU A 97 -30.43 -14.08 -3.52
C LEU A 97 -30.30 -12.80 -2.69
N PHE A 98 -31.41 -12.24 -2.22
CA PHE A 98 -31.41 -11.05 -1.37
C PHE A 98 -30.69 -11.30 -0.05
N LEU A 99 -30.97 -12.43 0.61
CA LEU A 99 -30.29 -12.83 1.84
C LEU A 99 -28.78 -12.97 1.63
N LEU A 100 -28.38 -13.62 0.54
CA LEU A 100 -26.96 -13.79 0.21
C LEU A 100 -26.27 -12.44 -0.04
N ALA A 101 -26.91 -11.55 -0.81
CA ALA A 101 -26.39 -10.21 -1.04
C ALA A 101 -26.24 -9.45 0.28
N GLY A 102 -27.24 -9.53 1.17
CA GLY A 102 -27.19 -8.98 2.51
C GLY A 102 -26.03 -9.52 3.34
N LEU A 103 -25.79 -10.84 3.33
CA LEU A 103 -24.65 -11.46 4.01
C LEU A 103 -23.31 -11.00 3.41
N LEU A 104 -23.21 -10.89 2.08
CA LEU A 104 -22.00 -10.44 1.40
C LEU A 104 -21.68 -8.98 1.76
N LEU A 105 -22.67 -8.09 1.74
CA LEU A 105 -22.53 -6.69 2.16
C LEU A 105 -22.23 -6.58 3.66
N GLY A 106 -22.93 -7.36 4.49
CA GLY A 106 -22.73 -7.44 5.93
C GLY A 106 -21.31 -7.86 6.31
N SER A 107 -20.68 -8.73 5.51
CA SER A 107 -19.28 -9.17 5.73
C SER A 107 -18.26 -8.01 5.70
N TYR A 108 -18.59 -6.85 5.15
CA TYR A 108 -17.75 -5.65 5.18
C TYR A 108 -17.86 -4.86 6.48
N LYS A 109 -18.94 -5.07 7.25
CA LYS A 109 -19.25 -4.35 8.48
C LYS A 109 -18.96 -5.15 9.74
N LEU A 110 -18.52 -6.41 9.60
CA LEU A 110 -18.20 -7.26 10.75
C LEU A 110 -17.11 -6.62 11.64
N PRO A 111 -17.37 -6.48 12.95
CA PRO A 111 -16.39 -5.95 13.89
C PRO A 111 -15.14 -6.83 13.92
N GLY A 112 -13.96 -6.19 14.01
CA GLY A 112 -12.66 -6.87 13.95
C GLY A 112 -12.13 -7.19 12.54
N ILE A 113 -13.02 -7.28 11.54
CA ILE A 113 -12.61 -7.45 10.13
C ILE A 113 -12.53 -6.10 9.42
N GLY A 114 -13.56 -5.26 9.58
CA GLY A 114 -13.71 -4.02 8.81
C GLY A 114 -12.75 -2.91 9.23
N ARG A 115 -12.49 -2.74 10.53
CA ARG A 115 -11.64 -1.65 11.06
C ARG A 115 -10.49 -2.20 11.88
N ALA A 116 -9.30 -1.61 11.72
CA ALA A 116 -8.16 -1.91 12.59
C ALA A 116 -8.42 -1.35 14.00
N SER A 117 -7.84 -1.94 15.04
CA SER A 117 -7.72 -1.26 16.34
C SER A 117 -6.67 -0.16 16.25
N PHE A 118 -6.74 0.87 17.13
CA PHE A 118 -5.79 1.98 17.13
C PHE A 118 -4.32 1.51 17.19
N ARG A 119 -3.98 0.64 18.17
CA ARG A 119 -2.63 0.06 18.29
C ARG A 119 -2.19 -0.68 17.02
N ARG A 120 -3.11 -1.41 16.38
CA ARG A 120 -2.82 -2.14 15.13
C ARG A 120 -2.62 -1.19 13.96
N ALA A 121 -3.43 -0.12 13.87
CA ALA A 121 -3.31 0.91 12.85
C ALA A 121 -1.94 1.61 12.93
N CYS A 122 -1.51 2.05 14.12
CA CYS A 122 -0.18 2.64 14.32
C CYS A 122 0.94 1.69 13.87
N LYS A 123 0.89 0.42 14.29
CA LYS A 123 1.89 -0.59 13.89
C LYS A 123 1.91 -0.85 12.38
N LEU A 124 0.77 -0.77 11.70
CA LEU A 124 0.69 -0.90 10.24
C LEU A 124 1.30 0.31 9.54
N VAL A 125 1.00 1.52 10.00
CA VAL A 125 1.53 2.78 9.46
C VAL A 125 3.05 2.86 9.64
N GLU A 126 3.55 2.48 10.81
CA GLU A 126 4.97 2.41 11.12
C GLU A 126 5.71 1.41 10.22
N ARG A 127 5.18 0.18 10.11
CA ARG A 127 5.74 -0.84 9.19
C ARG A 127 5.70 -0.44 7.72
N ALA A 128 4.74 0.38 7.34
CA ALA A 128 4.62 0.91 5.99
C ALA A 128 5.54 2.12 5.75
N GLY A 129 6.22 2.64 6.77
CA GLY A 129 7.12 3.78 6.62
C GLY A 129 6.43 5.06 6.13
N LEU A 130 5.13 5.24 6.43
CA LEU A 130 4.35 6.41 5.97
C LEU A 130 4.67 7.71 6.73
N GLY A 131 5.62 7.65 7.66
CA GLY A 131 6.13 8.78 8.43
C GLY A 131 5.19 9.28 9.53
N PRO A 132 5.62 10.30 10.28
CA PRO A 132 4.89 10.81 11.46
C PRO A 132 3.54 11.44 11.12
N ARG A 133 3.39 12.04 9.94
CA ARG A 133 2.13 12.65 9.49
C ARG A 133 0.98 11.64 9.44
N ALA A 134 1.26 10.42 8.96
CA ALA A 134 0.27 9.36 8.91
C ALA A 134 -0.13 8.89 10.32
N LEU A 135 0.79 8.87 11.28
CA LEU A 135 0.48 8.53 12.68
C LEU A 135 -0.43 9.59 13.33
N VAL A 136 -0.20 10.87 13.06
CA VAL A 136 -1.10 11.95 13.51
C VAL A 136 -2.50 11.78 12.90
N ALA A 137 -2.59 11.46 11.61
CA ALA A 137 -3.87 11.20 10.95
C ALA A 137 -4.61 10.00 11.57
N VAL A 138 -3.90 8.91 11.92
CA VAL A 138 -4.49 7.79 12.66
C VAL A 138 -5.00 8.25 14.03
N GLY A 139 -4.22 9.00 14.79
CA GLY A 139 -4.65 9.48 16.11
C GLY A 139 -5.92 10.32 16.06
N LEU A 140 -6.00 11.26 15.10
CA LEU A 140 -7.19 12.06 14.87
C LEU A 140 -8.41 11.18 14.47
N ALA A 141 -8.20 10.22 13.56
CA ALA A 141 -9.25 9.34 13.07
C ALA A 141 -9.86 8.42 14.15
N TYR A 142 -9.08 8.07 15.18
CA TYR A 142 -9.51 7.23 16.29
C TYR A 142 -9.95 8.03 17.52
N GLY A 143 -9.88 9.37 17.47
CA GLY A 143 -10.23 10.24 18.60
C GLY A 143 -9.19 10.27 19.72
N GLU A 144 -7.97 9.79 19.46
CA GLU A 144 -6.85 9.80 20.40
C GLU A 144 -6.08 11.14 20.37
N LEU A 145 -6.33 11.98 19.36
CA LEU A 145 -5.85 13.35 19.27
C LEU A 145 -7.01 14.30 18.99
N THR A 146 -6.98 15.47 19.64
CA THR A 146 -7.87 16.57 19.27
C THR A 146 -7.43 17.19 17.94
N PRO A 147 -8.34 17.83 17.19
CA PRO A 147 -7.98 18.53 15.95
C PRO A 147 -6.91 19.62 16.14
N GLU A 148 -6.92 20.29 17.29
CA GLU A 148 -5.95 21.32 17.67
C GLU A 148 -4.56 20.71 17.91
N GLU A 149 -4.48 19.62 18.68
CA GLU A 149 -3.23 18.89 18.92
C GLU A 149 -2.67 18.29 17.62
N ALA A 150 -3.54 17.74 16.77
CA ALA A 150 -3.14 17.19 15.48
C ALA A 150 -2.54 18.27 14.58
N SER A 151 -3.16 19.46 14.53
CA SER A 151 -2.65 20.60 13.76
C SER A 151 -1.32 21.11 14.32
N ALA A 152 -1.21 21.26 15.65
CA ALA A 152 0.02 21.66 16.31
C ALA A 152 1.17 20.66 16.03
N ARG A 153 0.90 19.35 16.09
CA ARG A 153 1.90 18.32 15.75
C ARG A 153 2.29 18.34 14.27
N LEU A 154 1.36 18.63 13.36
CA LEU A 154 1.68 18.75 11.94
C LEU A 154 2.56 19.96 11.66
N LEU A 155 2.30 21.11 12.30
CA LEU A 155 3.15 22.31 12.21
C LEU A 155 4.56 22.02 12.72
N LEU A 156 4.70 21.37 13.89
CA LEU A 156 6.01 20.97 14.42
C LEU A 156 6.78 20.03 13.47
N LEU A 157 6.07 19.18 12.72
CA LEU A 157 6.69 18.30 11.72
C LEU A 157 7.07 19.05 10.44
N GLU A 158 6.35 20.10 10.06
CA GLU A 158 6.70 20.99 8.95
C GLU A 158 7.95 21.80 9.24
N ASP A 159 8.04 22.36 10.45
CA ASP A 159 9.22 23.09 10.90
C ASP A 159 10.45 22.17 10.91
N ARG A 160 10.33 20.93 11.41
CA ARG A 160 11.43 19.94 11.39
C ARG A 160 11.81 19.50 9.97
N GLY A 161 10.85 19.38 9.05
CA GLY A 161 11.11 18.96 7.67
C GLY A 161 11.76 20.02 6.80
N SER A 162 11.75 21.28 7.23
CA SER A 162 12.42 22.41 6.56
C SER A 162 13.86 22.63 7.03
N ALA A 163 14.29 21.98 8.12
CA ALA A 163 15.70 21.93 8.48
C ALA A 163 16.48 21.15 7.41
N PRO A 164 17.63 21.65 6.93
CA PRO A 164 18.44 20.94 5.94
C PRO A 164 18.78 19.55 6.46
N ALA A 165 18.68 18.54 5.59
CA ALA A 165 18.81 17.09 5.88
C ALA A 165 20.22 16.66 6.34
N ASP A 166 21.00 17.61 6.83
CA ASP A 166 22.43 17.59 7.09
C ASP A 166 22.71 17.48 8.59
N ALA A 167 21.69 17.61 9.44
CA ALA A 167 21.84 17.66 10.89
C ALA A 167 20.74 16.86 11.62
N SER A 168 20.95 15.56 11.83
CA SER A 168 20.59 14.81 13.06
C SER A 168 20.47 13.31 12.79
N ASP A 169 21.54 12.56 13.05
CA ASP A 169 21.49 11.13 13.31
C ASP A 169 21.14 10.83 14.80
N ASP A 170 20.85 11.84 15.62
CA ASP A 170 20.80 11.72 17.11
C ASP A 170 19.42 11.89 17.76
N ALA A 171 18.29 11.84 17.03
CA ALA A 171 16.96 12.07 17.62
C ALA A 171 16.05 10.82 17.58
N CYS A 172 16.50 9.73 18.21
CA CYS A 172 15.62 8.61 18.59
C CYS A 172 15.89 8.07 20.01
N ASP A 173 16.31 8.94 20.94
CA ASP A 173 16.14 8.67 22.38
C ASP A 173 14.73 9.07 22.84
N LEU A 174 13.76 8.24 22.45
CA LEU A 174 12.63 7.93 23.33
C LEU A 174 12.99 6.62 24.03
N PRO A 175 12.78 6.46 25.35
CA PRO A 175 13.25 5.29 26.08
C PRO A 175 12.72 3.98 25.48
N ALA A 176 13.59 3.32 24.72
CA ALA A 176 13.37 2.02 24.14
C ALA A 176 13.39 0.98 25.26
N ARG A 177 12.29 0.26 25.44
CA ARG A 177 12.39 -1.12 25.93
C ARG A 177 13.16 -1.91 24.85
N PRO A 178 14.12 -2.78 25.21
CA PRO A 178 14.87 -3.54 24.22
C PRO A 178 13.94 -4.57 23.57
N PHE A 179 13.46 -4.26 22.37
CA PHE A 179 12.85 -5.22 21.47
C PHE A 179 13.92 -5.64 20.46
N VAL A 180 14.62 -6.71 20.81
CA VAL A 180 15.51 -7.43 19.90
C VAL A 180 14.64 -8.00 18.78
N LEU A 181 14.84 -7.54 17.55
CA LEU A 181 14.28 -8.14 16.35
C LEU A 181 15.45 -8.60 15.49
N ASP A 182 15.52 -9.92 15.34
CA ASP A 182 16.53 -10.66 14.61
C ASP A 182 16.76 -10.12 13.19
N GLY A 183 18.01 -9.74 12.91
CA GLY A 183 18.74 -10.14 11.70
C GLY A 183 18.19 -9.85 10.30
N GLN A 184 17.19 -8.98 10.12
CA GLN A 184 16.77 -8.57 8.78
C GLN A 184 17.61 -7.35 8.31
N PRO A 185 18.33 -7.43 7.18
CA PRO A 185 19.01 -6.27 6.62
C PRO A 185 17.99 -5.17 6.27
N LEU A 186 18.22 -3.98 6.81
CA LEU A 186 17.40 -2.78 6.61
C LEU A 186 17.23 -2.47 5.10
N PRO A 187 16.05 -1.99 4.66
CA PRO A 187 15.86 -1.52 3.30
C PRO A 187 16.80 -0.34 3.01
N THR A 188 17.60 -0.48 1.96
CA THR A 188 18.54 0.50 1.46
C THR A 188 17.86 1.86 1.23
N ARG A 189 18.41 2.87 1.92
CA ARG A 189 18.20 4.31 1.77
C ARG A 189 17.86 4.68 0.31
N THR A 190 16.75 5.39 0.11
CA THR A 190 16.28 5.87 -1.20
C THR A 190 17.41 6.55 -1.96
N ALA A 191 17.99 5.85 -2.95
CA ALA A 191 19.10 6.37 -3.73
C ALA A 191 18.65 7.66 -4.44
N GLY A 192 19.32 8.78 -4.15
CA GLY A 192 19.03 10.07 -4.78
C GLY A 192 19.01 9.97 -6.32
N ALA A 193 18.24 10.84 -6.97
CA ALA A 193 18.24 10.94 -8.43
C ALA A 193 19.13 12.11 -8.87
N ILE A 194 20.01 11.86 -9.85
CA ILE A 194 20.86 12.88 -10.46
C ILE A 194 20.13 13.43 -11.69
N LYS A 195 20.13 14.75 -11.84
CA LYS A 195 19.66 15.44 -13.04
C LYS A 195 20.87 15.93 -13.82
N PHE A 196 20.95 15.60 -15.12
CA PHE A 196 21.96 16.14 -16.01
C PHE A 196 21.40 16.31 -17.42
N ALA A 197 21.97 17.22 -18.21
CA ALA A 197 21.56 17.43 -19.60
C ALA A 197 22.27 16.44 -20.54
N CYS A 198 21.52 15.82 -21.45
CA CYS A 198 22.10 14.94 -22.46
C CYS A 198 23.00 15.75 -23.44
N PRO A 199 24.25 15.30 -23.74
CA PRO A 199 25.14 16.03 -24.64
C PRO A 199 24.64 16.09 -26.08
N HIS A 200 23.77 15.16 -26.49
CA HIS A 200 23.27 15.06 -27.86
C HIS A 200 21.98 15.87 -28.11
N CYS A 201 21.01 15.80 -27.19
CA CYS A 201 19.70 16.46 -27.36
C CYS A 201 19.41 17.58 -26.36
N ARG A 202 20.29 17.83 -25.39
CA ARG A 202 20.20 18.86 -24.34
C ARG A 202 19.00 18.76 -23.39
N ARG A 203 18.16 17.72 -23.49
CA ARG A 203 17.08 17.47 -22.51
C ARG A 203 17.65 16.97 -21.18
N VAL A 204 17.01 17.39 -20.10
CA VAL A 204 17.38 17.01 -18.73
C VAL A 204 16.89 15.59 -18.45
N SER A 205 17.81 14.65 -18.26
CA SER A 205 17.52 13.27 -17.87
C SER A 205 17.66 13.10 -16.36
N LYS A 206 16.76 12.32 -15.75
CA LYS A 206 16.77 11.97 -14.33
C LYS A 206 17.16 10.50 -14.18
N VAL A 207 18.27 10.22 -13.50
CA VAL A 207 18.83 8.86 -13.40
C VAL A 207 19.20 8.55 -11.94
N THR A 208 19.09 7.29 -11.51
CA THR A 208 19.46 6.86 -10.14
C THR A 208 20.98 6.94 -9.91
N VAL A 209 21.39 7.16 -8.66
CA VAL A 209 22.82 7.22 -8.25
C VAL A 209 23.62 5.98 -8.66
N GLU A 210 22.99 4.81 -8.73
CA GLU A 210 23.64 3.54 -9.07
C GLU A 210 24.20 3.49 -10.51
N LEU A 211 23.66 4.34 -11.39
CA LEU A 211 24.09 4.41 -12.80
C LEU A 211 25.24 5.40 -13.03
N ARG A 212 25.80 6.02 -11.99
CA ARG A 212 26.98 6.91 -12.10
C ARG A 212 28.14 6.21 -12.78
N GLY A 213 28.76 6.87 -13.75
CA GLY A 213 29.91 6.35 -14.50
C GLY A 213 29.59 5.22 -15.49
N ARG A 214 28.38 4.66 -15.47
CA ARG A 214 27.94 3.63 -16.42
C ARG A 214 27.47 4.28 -17.74
N VAL A 215 27.52 3.49 -18.82
CA VAL A 215 27.00 3.87 -20.13
C VAL A 215 25.53 3.46 -20.20
N GLY A 216 24.65 4.40 -20.54
CA GLY A 216 23.22 4.20 -20.73
C GLY A 216 22.74 4.82 -22.03
N ARG A 217 21.46 4.67 -22.35
CA ARG A 217 20.82 5.34 -23.50
C ARG A 217 19.95 6.49 -23.01
N CYS A 218 19.95 7.62 -23.72
CA CYS A 218 19.03 8.73 -23.44
C CYS A 218 17.58 8.29 -23.68
N THR A 219 16.66 8.68 -22.79
CA THR A 219 15.21 8.42 -22.94
C THR A 219 14.60 9.12 -24.15
N ASP A 220 15.17 10.25 -24.57
CA ASP A 220 14.65 11.04 -25.69
C ASP A 220 15.31 10.68 -27.03
N CYS A 221 16.63 10.84 -27.16
CA CYS A 221 17.32 10.63 -28.45
C CYS A 221 17.87 9.22 -28.66
N ARG A 222 17.82 8.35 -27.65
CA ARG A 222 18.31 6.95 -27.67
C ARG A 222 19.81 6.76 -27.93
N GLN A 223 20.59 7.82 -28.10
CA GLN A 223 22.04 7.71 -28.23
C GLN A 223 22.70 7.28 -26.91
N LEU A 224 23.82 6.58 -27.03
CA LEU A 224 24.63 6.10 -25.90
C LEU A 224 25.32 7.30 -25.23
N LEU A 225 25.13 7.45 -23.92
CA LEU A 225 25.76 8.48 -23.11
C LEU A 225 26.35 7.87 -21.84
N ARG A 226 27.38 8.52 -21.30
CA ARG A 226 27.97 8.15 -20.01
C ARG A 226 27.42 9.09 -18.94
N VAL A 227 26.90 8.52 -17.84
CA VAL A 227 26.37 9.32 -16.72
C VAL A 227 27.55 9.99 -16.00
N PRO A 228 27.56 11.32 -15.82
CA PRO A 228 28.67 12.02 -15.19
C PRO A 228 28.87 11.55 -13.74
N ALA A 229 30.12 11.29 -13.38
CA ALA A 229 30.50 11.09 -11.98
C ALA A 229 30.44 12.44 -11.24
N PRO A 230 30.08 12.47 -9.95
CA PRO A 230 30.16 13.69 -9.16
C PRO A 230 31.58 14.26 -9.22
N PRO A 231 31.76 15.59 -9.29
CA PRO A 231 33.08 16.19 -9.18
C PRO A 231 33.69 15.79 -7.83
N GLU A 232 34.91 15.25 -7.83
CA GLU A 232 35.65 14.72 -6.67
C GLU A 232 36.07 15.82 -5.65
N ARG A 233 35.52 17.02 -5.77
CA ARG A 233 35.89 18.20 -5.00
C ARG A 233 35.09 18.28 -3.70
N ALA A 234 35.56 17.59 -2.66
CA ALA A 234 35.40 17.98 -1.24
C ALA A 234 36.07 17.01 -0.22
N ARG A 235 36.91 16.04 -0.63
CA ARG A 235 37.61 15.15 0.33
C ARG A 235 39.02 15.60 0.75
N GLN A 236 39.50 16.75 0.28
CA GLN A 236 40.85 17.25 0.59
C GLN A 236 40.86 18.47 1.53
N ALA A 237 39.79 18.68 2.30
CA ALA A 237 39.74 19.72 3.34
C ALA A 237 39.11 19.17 4.63
N ALA A 238 39.75 18.14 5.21
CA ALA A 238 39.63 17.72 6.60
C ALA A 238 40.91 17.00 6.99
#